data_AF-A0A918XHA7-F1
#
_entry.id   AF-A0A918XHA7-F1
#
_cell.length_a   1.000
_cell.length_b   1.000
_cell.length_c   1.000
_cell.angle_alpha   90.00
_cell.angle_beta   90.00
_cell.angle_gamma   90.00
#
_symmetry.space_group_name_H-M   'P 1'
#
loop_
_entity.id
_entity.type
_entity.pdbx_description
1 polymer ?
#
loop_
_entity_poly.entity_id
_entity_poly.type
_entity_poly.pdbx_seq_one_letter_code
_entity_poly.pdbx_strand_id
1 'polypeptide(L)'
;MVVFLVFLSLVTALAASVFVALVSVRVRALEGENRALLNRGLEVRSSGIDPRAVRDVGVVHYDALEERSGSHSFSLALLDSRGDGIVLTCINGHTQARTYAKAVLAGRARIRLSPEEDRALRSARLGYGPAGNTGRAARTERPGQDAGGRDAGPVTVLSHADRSAGGGHRTGEGE
;
A
#
# COMPACT_ATOMS: atom_id res chain seq x y z
N MET A 1 21.64 -45.84 -53.22
CA MET A 1 20.39 -45.05 -53.30
C MET A 1 19.62 -45.05 -51.97
N VAL A 2 19.26 -46.21 -51.41
CA VAL A 2 18.47 -46.31 -50.16
C VAL A 2 19.16 -45.66 -48.94
N VAL A 3 20.44 -45.95 -48.70
CA VAL A 3 21.20 -45.38 -47.55
C VAL A 3 21.24 -43.85 -47.58
N PHE A 4 21.35 -43.26 -48.77
CA PHE A 4 21.36 -41.81 -48.95
C PHE A 4 20.00 -41.18 -48.60
N LEU A 5 18.89 -41.82 -48.95
CA LEU A 5 17.54 -41.37 -48.61
C LEU A 5 17.28 -41.43 -47.11
N VAL A 6 17.73 -42.51 -46.45
CA VAL A 6 17.64 -42.64 -44.98
C VAL A 6 18.42 -41.52 -44.30
N PHE A 7 19.65 -41.26 -44.74
CA PHE A 7 20.48 -40.19 -44.17
C PHE A 7 19.84 -38.80 -44.36
N LEU A 8 19.30 -38.50 -45.55
CA LEU A 8 18.62 -37.23 -45.83
C LEU A 8 17.37 -37.03 -44.97
N SER A 9 16.58 -38.11 -44.76
CA SER A 9 15.40 -38.06 -43.88
C SER A 9 15.78 -37.82 -42.41
N LEU A 10 16.89 -38.39 -41.95
CA LEU A 10 17.38 -38.20 -40.57
C LEU A 10 17.85 -36.75 -40.35
N VAL A 11 18.59 -36.19 -41.32
CA VAL A 11 19.07 -34.80 -41.24
C VAL A 11 17.91 -33.81 -41.23
N THR A 12 16.91 -34.01 -42.10
CA THR A 12 15.73 -33.13 -42.16
C THR A 12 14.87 -33.24 -40.90
N ALA A 13 14.68 -34.45 -40.36
CA ALA A 13 13.98 -34.66 -39.09
C ALA A 13 14.70 -34.00 -37.91
N LEU A 14 16.03 -34.12 -37.84
CA LEU A 14 16.82 -33.47 -36.80
C LEU A 14 16.73 -31.95 -36.90
N ALA A 15 16.88 -31.40 -38.11
CA ALA A 15 16.75 -29.97 -38.35
C ALA A 15 15.36 -29.43 -37.96
N ALA A 16 14.29 -30.16 -38.31
CA ALA A 16 12.92 -29.80 -37.92
C ALA A 16 12.72 -29.84 -36.39
N SER A 17 13.26 -30.87 -35.72
CA SER A 17 13.19 -31.00 -34.26
C SER A 17 13.90 -29.83 -33.56
N VAL A 18 15.10 -29.46 -34.01
CA VAL A 18 15.84 -28.31 -33.48
C VAL A 18 15.09 -27.00 -33.72
N PHE A 19 14.50 -26.82 -34.90
CA PHE A 19 13.70 -25.64 -35.21
C PHE A 19 12.47 -25.52 -34.29
N VAL A 20 11.73 -26.61 -34.09
CA VAL A 20 10.59 -26.65 -33.15
C VAL A 20 11.03 -26.39 -31.71
N ALA A 21 12.17 -26.95 -31.29
CA ALA A 21 12.73 -26.70 -29.97
C ALA A 21 13.10 -25.22 -29.77
N LEU A 22 13.71 -24.59 -30.79
CA LEU A 22 14.09 -23.18 -30.73
C LEU A 22 12.87 -22.26 -30.71
N VAL A 23 11.88 -22.53 -31.55
CA VAL A 23 10.61 -21.79 -31.57
C VAL A 23 9.88 -21.93 -30.24
N SER A 24 9.78 -23.14 -29.69
CA SER A 24 9.09 -23.36 -28.41
C SER A 24 9.82 -22.72 -27.22
N VAL A 25 11.15 -22.72 -27.19
CA VAL A 25 11.93 -21.98 -26.18
C VAL A 25 11.68 -20.47 -26.31
N ARG A 26 11.66 -19.93 -27.53
CA ARG A 26 11.42 -18.51 -27.75
C ARG A 26 9.99 -18.10 -27.40
N VAL A 27 9.01 -18.91 -27.74
CA VAL A 27 7.59 -18.73 -27.39
C VAL A 27 7.40 -18.80 -25.88
N ARG A 28 7.97 -19.78 -25.19
CA ARG A 28 7.92 -19.87 -23.72
C ARG A 28 8.54 -18.66 -23.04
N ALA A 29 9.60 -18.09 -23.60
CA ALA A 29 10.21 -16.85 -23.09
C ALA A 29 9.31 -15.62 -23.27
N LEU A 30 8.51 -15.56 -24.34
CA LEU A 30 7.54 -14.49 -24.60
C LEU A 30 6.24 -14.64 -23.80
N GLU A 31 5.84 -15.86 -23.44
CA GLU A 31 4.59 -16.13 -22.74
C GLU A 31 4.61 -15.77 -21.24
N GLY A 32 5.78 -15.75 -20.60
CA GLY A 32 5.91 -15.55 -19.15
C GLY A 32 5.34 -14.21 -18.66
N GLU A 33 5.65 -13.11 -19.36
CA GLU A 33 5.17 -11.77 -19.01
C GLU A 33 3.68 -11.61 -19.33
N ASN A 34 3.24 -12.09 -20.50
CA ASN A 34 1.85 -12.04 -20.93
C ASN A 34 0.92 -12.82 -19.99
N ARG A 35 1.36 -13.97 -19.49
CA ARG A 35 0.57 -14.77 -18.54
C ARG A 35 0.38 -14.05 -17.21
N ALA A 36 1.40 -13.34 -16.74
CA ALA A 36 1.29 -12.53 -15.53
C ALA A 36 0.30 -11.35 -15.71
N LEU A 37 0.29 -10.71 -16.88
CA LEU A 37 -0.64 -9.64 -17.22
C LEU A 37 -2.09 -10.15 -17.34
N LEU A 38 -2.29 -11.29 -18.00
CA LEU A 38 -3.60 -11.93 -18.12
C LEU A 38 -4.17 -12.34 -16.75
N ASN A 39 -3.33 -12.93 -15.90
CA ASN A 39 -3.73 -13.30 -14.53
C ASN A 39 -4.16 -12.05 -13.72
N ARG A 40 -3.50 -10.91 -13.89
CA ARG A 40 -3.93 -9.63 -13.28
C ARG A 40 -5.30 -9.22 -13.80
N GLY A 41 -5.48 -9.18 -15.12
CA GLY A 41 -6.76 -8.76 -15.73
C GLY A 41 -7.94 -9.63 -15.32
N LEU A 42 -7.74 -10.93 -15.11
CA LEU A 42 -8.79 -11.83 -14.61
C LEU A 42 -9.13 -11.59 -13.14
N GLU A 43 -8.13 -11.32 -12.30
CA GLU A 43 -8.32 -11.06 -10.87
C GLU A 43 -9.12 -9.77 -10.62
N VAL A 44 -8.91 -8.73 -11.45
CA VAL A 44 -9.71 -7.49 -11.40
C VAL A 44 -11.16 -7.74 -11.85
N ARG A 45 -11.38 -8.57 -12.87
CA ARG A 45 -12.73 -8.79 -13.45
C ARG A 45 -13.66 -9.61 -12.56
N SER A 46 -13.13 -10.47 -11.68
CA SER A 46 -13.94 -11.30 -10.80
C SER A 46 -14.47 -10.57 -9.56
N SER A 47 -13.70 -9.64 -9.00
CA SER A 47 -14.07 -8.83 -7.83
C SER A 47 -14.54 -7.41 -8.18
N GLY A 48 -14.21 -6.92 -9.38
CA GLY A 48 -14.36 -5.52 -9.77
C GLY A 48 -13.32 -4.56 -9.14
N ILE A 49 -12.48 -5.05 -8.23
CA ILE A 49 -11.49 -4.26 -7.47
C ILE A 49 -10.12 -4.93 -7.62
N ASP A 50 -9.15 -4.19 -8.17
CA ASP A 50 -7.78 -4.69 -8.30
C ASP A 50 -7.15 -4.88 -6.91
N PRO A 51 -6.78 -6.11 -6.51
CA PRO A 51 -6.18 -6.35 -5.20
C PRO A 51 -4.81 -5.70 -5.03
N ARG A 52 -4.16 -5.29 -6.13
CA ARG A 52 -2.88 -4.54 -6.13
C ARG A 52 -3.06 -3.03 -6.11
N ALA A 53 -4.30 -2.53 -6.21
CA ALA A 53 -4.57 -1.11 -6.04
C ALA A 53 -4.23 -0.69 -4.60
N VAL A 54 -3.62 0.48 -4.45
CA VAL A 54 -3.38 1.08 -3.14
C VAL A 54 -4.74 1.40 -2.51
N ARG A 55 -4.96 0.87 -1.31
CA ARG A 55 -6.20 1.09 -0.55
C ARG A 55 -5.96 1.60 0.86
N ASP A 56 -4.85 1.18 1.48
CA ASP A 56 -4.56 1.45 2.88
C ASP A 56 -3.45 2.49 2.94
N VAL A 57 -3.78 3.69 3.41
CA VAL A 57 -2.90 4.86 3.42
C VAL A 57 -2.77 5.42 4.84
N GLY A 58 -1.53 5.73 5.23
CA GLY A 58 -1.23 6.36 6.52
C GLY A 58 -0.11 7.38 6.39
N VAL A 59 -0.27 8.54 7.02
CA VAL A 59 0.72 9.63 6.99
C VAL A 59 1.05 10.06 8.41
N VAL A 60 2.33 10.30 8.66
CA VAL A 60 2.85 10.86 9.90
C VAL A 60 3.73 12.05 9.56
N HIS A 61 3.38 13.21 10.09
CA HIS A 61 4.20 14.43 10.00
C HIS A 61 5.02 14.59 11.28
N TYR A 62 6.24 15.08 11.15
CA TYR A 62 7.17 15.25 12.26
C TYR A 62 8.31 16.22 11.91
N ASP A 63 9.02 16.66 12.94
CA ASP A 63 10.22 17.47 12.82
C ASP A 63 11.45 16.56 12.91
N ALA A 64 12.06 16.26 11.75
CA ALA A 64 13.18 15.34 11.64
C ALA A 64 14.55 15.98 11.96
N LEU A 65 14.60 17.32 11.98
CA LEU A 65 15.79 18.13 12.18
C LEU A 65 15.43 19.25 13.16
N GLU A 66 16.28 19.47 14.17
CA GLU A 66 16.04 20.44 15.26
C GLU A 66 15.90 21.89 14.75
N GLU A 67 16.51 22.19 13.60
CA GLU A 67 16.50 23.50 12.96
C GLU A 67 15.14 23.87 12.33
N ARG A 68 14.22 22.90 12.19
CA ARG A 68 12.88 23.09 11.63
C ARG A 68 11.83 22.86 12.71
N SER A 69 10.95 23.85 12.87
CA SER A 69 9.68 23.72 13.59
C SER A 69 8.55 23.81 12.57
N GLY A 70 7.58 22.90 12.63
CA GLY A 70 6.39 22.95 11.76
C GLY A 70 5.94 21.63 11.16
N SER A 71 6.51 20.50 11.61
CA SER A 71 6.20 19.14 11.15
C SER A 71 6.28 18.98 9.62
N HIS A 72 7.35 19.53 9.02
CA HIS A 72 7.52 19.55 7.57
C HIS A 72 8.04 18.24 6.98
N SER A 73 8.63 17.35 7.80
CA SER A 73 9.03 16.02 7.34
C SER A 73 7.86 15.05 7.48
N PHE A 74 7.85 13.99 6.66
CA PHE A 74 6.77 13.01 6.74
C PHE A 74 7.20 11.59 6.40
N SER A 75 6.46 10.64 6.93
CA SER A 75 6.45 9.23 6.52
C SER A 75 5.05 8.85 6.04
N LEU A 76 4.99 8.22 4.88
CA LEU A 76 3.78 7.82 4.15
C LEU A 76 3.83 6.33 3.89
N ALA A 77 2.85 5.57 4.38
CA ALA A 77 2.65 4.18 4.02
C ALA A 77 1.53 4.06 2.97
N LEU A 78 1.81 3.34 1.89
CA LEU A 78 0.88 3.03 0.80
C LEU A 78 0.85 1.52 0.64
N LEU A 79 -0.27 0.88 0.99
CA LEU A 79 -0.42 -0.58 0.91
C LEU A 79 -1.62 -0.98 0.06
N ASP A 80 -1.47 -2.11 -0.61
CA ASP A 80 -2.53 -2.80 -1.32
C ASP A 80 -3.37 -3.70 -0.39
N SER A 81 -4.31 -4.44 -0.98
CA SER A 81 -5.21 -5.31 -0.22
C SER A 81 -4.54 -6.47 0.51
N ARG A 82 -3.33 -6.85 0.07
CA ARG A 82 -2.51 -7.92 0.61
C ARG A 82 -1.56 -7.40 1.69
N GLY A 83 -1.52 -6.09 1.90
CA GLY A 83 -0.57 -5.42 2.78
C GLY A 83 0.82 -5.30 2.16
N ASP A 84 0.94 -5.53 0.85
CA ASP A 84 2.16 -5.26 0.09
C ASP A 84 2.18 -3.79 -0.31
N GLY A 85 3.37 -3.17 -0.33
CA GLY A 85 3.49 -1.77 -0.69
C GLY A 85 4.80 -1.14 -0.28
N ILE A 86 4.76 0.15 0.04
CA ILE A 86 5.95 0.93 0.40
C ILE A 86 5.67 1.86 1.58
N VAL A 87 6.73 2.14 2.33
CA VAL A 87 6.83 3.33 3.18
C VAL A 87 7.78 4.31 2.52
N LEU A 88 7.29 5.52 2.23
CA LEU A 88 8.03 6.64 1.69
C LEU A 88 8.28 7.65 2.81
N THR A 89 9.53 8.05 3.00
CA THR A 89 9.93 9.04 3.99
C THR A 89 10.57 10.22 3.27
N CYS A 90 10.16 11.44 3.63
CA CYS A 90 10.78 12.67 3.17
C CYS A 90 11.26 13.48 4.37
N ILE A 91 12.58 13.64 4.48
CA ILE A 91 13.22 14.48 5.47
C ILE A 91 13.54 15.83 4.82
N ASN A 92 12.87 16.88 5.29
CA ASN A 92 12.97 18.21 4.73
C ASN A 92 13.93 19.09 5.53
N GLY A 93 15.07 19.44 4.93
CA GLY A 93 16.02 20.44 5.44
C GLY A 93 15.81 21.82 4.80
N HIS A 94 16.57 22.83 5.22
CA HIS A 94 16.47 24.20 4.68
C HIS A 94 16.79 24.30 3.19
N THR A 95 17.87 23.64 2.75
CA THR A 95 18.40 23.74 1.39
C THR A 95 18.08 22.52 0.52
N GLN A 96 17.75 21.39 1.14
CA GLN A 96 17.53 20.13 0.44
C GLN A 96 16.53 19.23 1.17
N ALA A 97 15.88 18.36 0.41
CA ALA A 97 15.04 17.28 0.91
C ALA A 97 15.67 15.93 0.57
N ARG A 98 15.61 14.97 1.50
CA ARG A 98 16.04 13.58 1.26
C ARG A 98 14.82 12.67 1.31
N THR A 99 14.66 11.86 0.27
CA THR A 99 13.55 10.91 0.17
C THR A 99 14.06 9.48 0.18
N TYR A 100 13.41 8.63 0.96
CA TYR A 100 13.72 7.21 1.12
C TYR A 100 12.46 6.38 0.89
N ALA A 101 12.62 5.18 0.31
CA ALA A 101 11.54 4.23 0.16
C ALA A 101 11.95 2.86 0.71
N LYS A 102 11.09 2.26 1.52
CA LYS A 102 11.28 0.91 2.07
C LYS A 102 10.11 0.02 1.66
N ALA A 103 10.43 -1.15 1.11
CA ALA A 103 9.42 -2.12 0.71
C ALA A 103 8.76 -2.79 1.93
N VAL A 104 7.44 -2.96 1.83
CA VAL A 104 6.60 -3.69 2.78
C VAL A 104 6.03 -4.90 2.05
N LEU A 105 6.16 -6.07 2.66
CA LEU A 105 5.59 -7.32 2.17
C LEU A 105 4.71 -7.93 3.26
N ALA A 106 3.47 -8.27 2.91
CA ALA A 106 2.46 -8.83 3.83
C ALA A 106 2.37 -8.05 5.16
N GLY A 107 2.40 -6.72 5.09
CA GLY A 107 2.31 -5.83 6.24
C GLY A 107 3.56 -5.74 7.13
N ARG A 108 4.71 -6.27 6.68
CA ARG A 108 6.01 -6.17 7.38
C ARG A 108 7.08 -5.56 6.48
N ALA A 109 7.89 -4.65 7.02
CA ALA A 109 9.01 -4.08 6.28
C ALA A 109 10.18 -5.08 6.19
N ARG A 110 10.86 -5.13 5.03
CA ARG A 110 12.06 -5.97 4.86
C ARG A 110 13.29 -5.44 5.61
N ILE A 111 13.31 -4.14 5.88
CA ILE A 111 14.38 -3.43 6.57
C ILE A 111 13.77 -2.73 7.78
N ARG A 112 14.58 -2.50 8.82
CA ARG A 112 14.15 -1.77 10.02
C ARG A 112 13.56 -0.39 9.63
N LEU A 113 12.37 -0.13 10.14
CA LEU A 113 11.69 1.17 10.03
C LEU A 113 12.12 2.09 11.17
N SER A 114 12.08 3.40 10.93
CA SER A 114 12.11 4.40 12.00
C SER A 114 10.79 4.36 12.80
N PRO A 115 10.75 4.98 14.00
CA PRO A 115 9.51 5.07 14.77
C PRO A 115 8.35 5.72 14.01
N GLU A 116 8.63 6.74 13.20
CA GLU A 116 7.65 7.49 12.41
C GLU A 116 7.14 6.66 11.23
N GLU A 117 8.05 5.98 10.52
CA GLU A 117 7.73 5.05 9.45
C GLU A 117 6.85 3.89 9.93
N ASP A 118 7.21 3.31 11.07
CA ASP A 118 6.46 2.22 11.69
C ASP A 118 5.08 2.69 12.17
N ARG A 119 4.98 3.93 12.64
CA ARG A 119 3.71 4.55 13.00
C ARG A 119 2.84 4.82 11.77
N ALA A 120 3.41 5.25 10.64
CA ALA A 120 2.71 5.40 9.37
C ALA A 120 2.19 4.05 8.85
N LEU A 121 3.04 3.02 8.89
CA LEU A 121 2.69 1.66 8.50
C LEU A 121 1.53 1.11 9.34
N ARG A 122 1.59 1.28 10.66
CA ARG A 122 0.48 0.90 11.56
C ARG A 122 -0.80 1.67 11.23
N SER A 123 -0.70 2.98 10.99
CA SER A 123 -1.85 3.82 10.68
C SER A 123 -2.57 3.37 9.40
N ALA A 124 -1.80 3.05 8.35
CA ALA A 124 -2.35 2.50 7.10
C ALA A 124 -3.08 1.17 7.36
N ARG A 125 -2.42 0.23 8.07
CA ARG A 125 -2.98 -1.10 8.36
C ARG A 125 -4.25 -1.06 9.22
N LEU A 126 -4.38 -0.05 10.08
CA LEU A 126 -5.54 0.13 10.95
C LEU A 126 -6.66 0.95 10.26
N GLY A 127 -6.44 1.43 9.04
CA GLY A 127 -7.45 2.17 8.28
C GLY A 127 -7.75 3.56 8.85
N TYR A 128 -6.85 4.16 9.63
CA TYR A 128 -7.06 5.51 10.18
C TYR A 128 -6.99 6.62 9.13
N GLY A 129 -6.62 6.28 7.90
CA GLY A 129 -6.48 7.22 6.79
C GLY A 129 -5.33 8.22 6.96
N PRO A 130 -5.20 9.18 6.03
CA PRO A 130 -4.09 10.12 6.01
C PRO A 130 -4.07 11.10 7.20
N ALA A 131 -5.23 11.36 7.81
CA ALA A 131 -5.38 12.34 8.90
C ALA A 131 -5.27 11.72 10.31
N GLY A 132 -5.30 10.39 10.43
CA GLY A 132 -5.51 9.70 11.71
C GLY A 132 -4.43 9.85 12.77
N ASN A 133 -3.30 10.50 12.46
CA ASN A 133 -2.13 10.52 13.33
C ASN A 133 -1.40 11.87 13.42
N THR A 134 -1.85 12.90 12.69
CA THR A 134 -1.20 14.22 12.65
C THR A 134 -1.31 14.99 13.97
N GLY A 135 -2.27 14.66 14.83
CA GLY A 135 -2.52 15.40 16.09
C GLY A 135 -1.99 14.79 17.39
N ARG A 136 -1.59 13.50 17.41
CA ARG A 136 -1.28 12.78 18.68
C ARG A 136 0.21 12.73 19.00
N ALA A 137 1.07 12.74 17.99
CA ALA A 137 2.52 12.77 18.13
C ALA A 137 3.02 14.07 18.81
N ALA A 138 2.53 15.22 18.34
CA ALA A 138 2.93 16.55 18.83
C ALA A 138 2.61 16.80 20.32
N ARG A 139 1.73 15.98 20.93
CA ARG A 139 1.34 16.12 22.35
C ARG A 139 2.22 15.31 23.31
N THR A 140 2.98 14.33 22.81
CA THR A 140 3.70 13.37 23.68
C THR A 140 5.17 13.75 23.89
N GLU A 141 5.72 14.68 23.10
CA GLU A 141 7.16 14.99 23.10
C GLU A 141 7.48 16.41 23.62
N ARG A 142 6.68 16.98 24.52
CA ARG A 142 7.10 18.15 25.29
C ARG A 142 7.81 17.71 26.57
N PRO A 143 9.13 17.88 26.73
CA PRO A 143 9.79 17.69 28.00
C PRO A 143 9.53 18.92 28.87
N GLY A 144 8.89 18.72 30.03
CA GLY A 144 8.85 19.69 31.13
C GLY A 144 7.75 20.76 31.04
N GLN A 145 6.56 20.44 31.55
CA GLN A 145 5.72 21.38 32.30
C GLN A 145 4.59 20.62 33.03
N ASP A 146 4.95 20.21 34.25
CA ASP A 146 4.22 20.37 35.51
C ASP A 146 2.77 19.85 35.65
N ALA A 147 2.56 19.23 36.80
CA ALA A 147 1.39 18.48 37.24
C ALA A 147 0.06 19.26 37.27
N GLY A 148 -1.03 18.52 37.04
CA GLY A 148 -2.39 18.99 37.34
C GLY A 148 -3.44 18.01 36.83
N GLY A 149 -3.84 17.07 37.69
CA GLY A 149 -4.87 16.09 37.38
C GLY A 149 -6.23 16.71 37.05
N ARG A 150 -7.01 15.97 36.26
CA ARG A 150 -8.49 15.85 36.35
C ARG A 150 -8.97 14.74 35.41
N ASP A 151 -9.87 13.94 35.97
CA ASP A 151 -10.56 12.74 35.50
C ASP A 151 -10.73 12.51 33.99
N ALA A 152 -10.31 11.31 33.58
CA ALA A 152 -10.74 10.65 32.36
C ALA A 152 -12.10 9.98 32.60
N GLY A 153 -13.18 10.57 32.08
CA GLY A 153 -14.41 9.82 31.79
C GLY A 153 -14.26 9.03 30.48
N PRO A 154 -14.86 7.84 30.34
CA PRO A 154 -14.71 7.02 29.14
C PRO A 154 -15.46 7.66 27.96
N VAL A 155 -14.74 7.92 26.87
CA VAL A 155 -15.32 8.40 25.61
C VAL A 155 -16.04 7.23 24.92
N THR A 156 -17.37 7.26 24.96
CA THR A 156 -18.25 6.34 24.23
C THR A 156 -18.11 6.56 22.73
N VAL A 157 -17.66 5.53 22.00
CA VAL A 157 -17.68 5.49 20.54
C VAL A 157 -19.13 5.35 20.10
N LEU A 158 -19.72 6.40 19.53
CA LEU A 158 -21.05 6.34 18.94
C LEU A 158 -20.98 5.58 17.61
N SER A 159 -21.41 4.32 17.64
CA SER A 159 -21.61 3.47 16.46
C SER A 159 -22.75 4.03 15.59
N HIS A 160 -22.56 4.01 14.27
CA HIS A 160 -23.54 4.39 13.25
C HIS A 160 -24.69 3.36 13.15
N ALA A 161 -25.56 3.32 14.15
CA ALA A 161 -26.80 2.56 14.09
C ALA A 161 -27.86 3.22 14.97
N ASP A 162 -28.45 4.33 14.51
CA ASP A 162 -29.84 4.64 14.78
C ASP A 162 -30.32 5.84 13.95
N ARG A 163 -30.94 5.56 12.81
CA ARG A 163 -31.88 6.47 12.14
C ARG A 163 -33.08 5.66 11.68
N SER A 164 -33.92 5.26 12.64
CA SER A 164 -35.26 4.74 12.35
C SER A 164 -36.17 4.86 13.59
N ALA A 165 -36.70 6.07 13.78
CA ALA A 165 -37.90 6.46 14.55
C ALA A 165 -37.67 7.93 14.95
N GLY A 166 -38.57 8.90 14.83
CA GLY A 166 -40.01 8.94 14.69
C GLY A 166 -40.44 10.30 15.28
N GLY A 167 -41.53 10.89 14.78
CA GLY A 167 -42.13 12.12 15.30
C GLY A 167 -41.90 13.33 14.38
N GLY A 168 -42.89 13.91 13.71
CA GLY A 168 -44.31 13.96 14.02
C GLY A 168 -44.61 15.11 14.98
N HIS A 169 -45.30 16.12 14.45
CA HIS A 169 -46.10 17.14 15.15
C HIS A 169 -45.43 18.46 15.59
N ARG A 170 -45.92 19.56 14.98
CA ARG A 170 -46.24 20.90 15.55
C ARG A 170 -46.91 21.71 14.42
N THR A 171 -48.24 21.86 14.39
CA THR A 171 -49.07 22.92 15.02
C THR A 171 -48.62 24.33 14.68
N GLY A 172 -49.48 25.03 13.93
CA GLY A 172 -49.49 26.49 13.78
C GLY A 172 -50.92 26.92 13.43
N GLU A 173 -51.65 27.35 14.45
CA GLU A 173 -52.92 28.10 14.36
C GLU A 173 -52.63 29.61 14.32
N GLY A 174 -53.56 30.37 13.75
CA GLY A 174 -53.64 31.84 13.72
C GLY A 174 -53.00 32.42 12.47
N GLU A 175 -53.70 33.09 11.55
CA GLU A 175 -54.86 33.98 11.64
C GLU A 175 -55.62 33.99 10.29
#